data_AF-A0AAU9SC65-F1
#
_entry.id   AF-A0AAU9SC65-F1
#
_cell.length_a   1.000
_cell.length_b   1.000
_cell.length_c   1.000
_cell.angle_alpha   90.00
_cell.angle_beta   90.00
_cell.angle_gamma   90.00
#
_symmetry.space_group_name_H-M   'P 1'
#
loop_
_entity.id
_entity.type
_entity.pdbx_description
1 polymer ?
#
loop_
_entity_poly.entity_id
_entity_poly.type
_entity_poly.pdbx_seq_one_letter_code
_entity_poly.pdbx_strand_id
1 'polypeptide(L)'
;MCIQDHLQVATMKMNNKGFNQKPRGICHQNLFSNSKLVATIFIIIFFLILDAWMDLFVIGKSRIQMMTPSISSTTNTIIEIPLNCNNTAQTCPLNYPSRFEPEISSSETCPDYFRWIQQDLKIWQETGITRETLERAKPHAHFRLVIKSGRLYVHQYTKCYQTRDVFTIWGMVQLLRMYPGQVPDLELLFLCHDQPGIWKKDFRQEDNATWLPPPLFHYCSHRDAYDIVFPDWSFWGWPEDWDKEKELGFKSSNLEDQCTHRYKIYIEGRAWSVSKKYILACDSMALLIKPEFYDFFARSMVPLEHYWPIRSQENCGDLKFAVEWGNNNTDKAQAIGRQGSDYMTKSLKMKYVYDYMLYVLQGYGKLMKLDVTVPENATEVCSETMVCPTTDGGLIRQCMDDSLVMSPSVKAACDLPQPYGDDELKRFLEKQESAEREVEKWTDEYLNVQDTFLQQRK
;
A
#
# COMPACT_ATOMS: atom_id res chain seq x y z
N MET A 1 5.41 -28.78 3.97
CA MET A 1 6.31 -29.66 3.18
C MET A 1 6.08 -29.52 1.69
N CYS A 2 4.86 -29.63 1.15
CA CYS A 2 4.70 -29.58 -0.31
C CYS A 2 4.96 -28.19 -0.96
N ILE A 3 4.87 -27.06 -0.25
CA ILE A 3 5.31 -25.75 -0.79
C ILE A 3 6.84 -25.73 -1.06
N GLN A 4 7.66 -26.47 -0.32
CA GLN A 4 9.09 -26.59 -0.66
C GLN A 4 9.34 -27.61 -1.78
N ASP A 5 8.59 -28.72 -1.80
CA ASP A 5 8.83 -29.84 -2.74
C ASP A 5 8.17 -29.65 -4.13
N HIS A 6 7.07 -28.90 -4.23
CA HIS A 6 6.34 -28.66 -5.50
C HIS A 6 6.62 -27.30 -6.15
N LEU A 7 7.44 -26.45 -5.54
CA LEU A 7 7.81 -25.15 -6.12
C LEU A 7 8.54 -25.29 -7.47
N GLN A 8 9.12 -26.46 -7.77
CA GLN A 8 9.70 -26.77 -9.08
C GLN A 8 8.67 -26.97 -10.20
N VAL A 9 7.42 -27.37 -9.89
CA VAL A 9 6.42 -27.73 -10.92
C VAL A 9 5.62 -26.51 -11.42
N ALA A 10 5.60 -25.40 -10.68
CA ALA A 10 4.80 -24.21 -11.01
C ALA A 10 5.51 -23.20 -11.95
N THR A 11 6.70 -23.52 -12.49
CA THR A 11 7.51 -22.59 -13.29
C THR A 11 7.32 -22.77 -14.80
N MET A 12 6.13 -22.41 -15.31
CA MET A 12 5.98 -22.20 -16.76
C MET A 12 6.34 -20.74 -17.09
N LYS A 13 7.56 -20.50 -17.59
CA LYS A 13 8.01 -19.17 -18.05
C LYS A 13 7.12 -18.69 -19.20
N MET A 14 6.54 -17.50 -19.08
CA MET A 14 5.88 -16.85 -20.22
C MET A 14 6.93 -16.27 -21.17
N ASN A 15 6.77 -16.52 -22.48
CA ASN A 15 7.56 -15.88 -23.53
C ASN A 15 6.89 -14.54 -23.90
N ASN A 16 6.92 -13.57 -22.98
CA ASN A 16 6.22 -12.30 -23.12
C ASN A 16 7.09 -11.25 -23.85
N LYS A 17 7.00 -11.25 -25.19
CA LYS A 17 7.39 -10.08 -25.98
C LYS A 17 6.31 -9.00 -25.85
N GLY A 18 6.46 -8.09 -24.89
CA GLY A 18 5.71 -6.81 -24.89
C GLY A 18 4.97 -6.43 -23.62
N PHE A 19 5.62 -6.44 -22.44
CA PHE A 19 5.03 -5.86 -21.23
C PHE A 19 6.11 -5.14 -20.41
N ASN A 20 6.19 -3.82 -20.57
CA ASN A 20 6.99 -2.90 -19.76
C ASN A 20 6.02 -1.92 -19.08
N GLN A 21 5.38 -2.33 -17.97
CA GLN A 21 4.83 -1.37 -17.03
C GLN A 21 5.64 -1.46 -15.75
N LYS A 22 6.54 -0.49 -15.57
CA LYS A 22 7.26 -0.29 -14.30
C LYS A 22 6.27 0.10 -13.22
N PRO A 23 6.23 -0.57 -12.06
CA PRO A 23 5.62 0.00 -10.88
C PRO A 23 6.38 1.29 -10.52
N ARG A 24 5.78 2.45 -10.82
CA ARG A 24 6.29 3.74 -10.33
C ARG A 24 5.78 3.92 -8.91
N GLY A 25 6.68 3.98 -7.93
CA GLY A 25 6.33 4.51 -6.60
C GLY A 25 7.02 3.90 -5.39
N ILE A 26 7.96 2.94 -5.53
CA ILE A 26 8.63 2.34 -4.37
C ILE A 26 10.13 2.28 -4.65
N CYS A 27 10.93 2.86 -3.74
CA CYS A 27 12.39 2.86 -3.82
C CYS A 27 12.91 1.43 -3.55
N HIS A 28 13.13 0.67 -4.63
CA HIS A 28 13.96 -0.53 -4.65
C HIS A 28 15.23 -0.26 -5.47
N GLN A 29 16.30 -1.01 -5.20
CA GLN A 29 17.55 -0.95 -5.97
C GLN A 29 17.28 -1.03 -7.47
N ASN A 30 17.42 0.10 -8.16
CA ASN A 30 17.67 0.16 -9.59
C ASN A 30 19.08 0.70 -9.76
N LEU A 31 20.08 -0.18 -9.63
CA LEU A 31 21.39 0.08 -10.22
C LEU A 31 21.19 0.17 -11.72
N PHE A 32 21.53 1.33 -12.28
CA PHE A 32 21.57 1.63 -13.69
C PHE A 32 22.21 0.46 -14.47
N SER A 33 21.39 -0.36 -15.12
CA SER A 33 21.87 -1.17 -16.23
C SER A 33 22.15 -0.22 -17.40
N ASN A 34 23.35 -0.36 -17.98
CA ASN A 34 23.96 0.46 -19.04
C ASN A 34 23.16 0.50 -20.37
N SER A 35 21.89 0.91 -20.32
CA SER A 35 21.02 1.10 -21.49
C SER A 35 21.01 2.56 -21.97
N LYS A 36 21.40 3.52 -21.13
CA LYS A 36 21.43 4.94 -21.51
C LYS A 36 22.52 5.25 -22.55
N LEU A 37 23.64 4.54 -22.55
CA LEU A 37 24.70 4.77 -23.55
C LEU A 37 24.28 4.29 -24.94
N VAL A 38 23.62 3.13 -25.03
CA VAL A 38 23.14 2.57 -26.30
C VAL A 38 21.98 3.39 -26.86
N ALA A 39 21.01 3.79 -26.03
CA ALA A 39 19.90 4.65 -26.47
C ALA A 39 20.37 6.03 -26.96
N THR A 40 21.38 6.63 -26.31
CA THR A 40 21.93 7.93 -26.73
C THR A 40 22.67 7.82 -28.06
N ILE A 41 23.41 6.72 -28.28
CA ILE A 41 24.10 6.46 -29.55
C ILE A 41 23.08 6.24 -30.69
N PHE A 42 22.00 5.49 -30.45
CA PHE A 42 20.95 5.29 -31.46
C PHE A 42 20.20 6.59 -31.81
N ILE A 43 19.95 7.45 -30.83
CA ILE A 43 19.32 8.76 -31.07
C ILE A 43 20.24 9.66 -31.90
N ILE A 44 21.54 9.69 -31.60
CA ILE A 44 22.52 10.49 -32.37
C ILE A 44 22.64 9.95 -33.80
N ILE A 45 22.73 8.62 -33.99
CA ILE A 45 22.80 8.02 -35.34
C ILE A 45 21.50 8.29 -36.12
N PHE A 46 20.33 8.24 -35.47
CA PHE A 46 19.06 8.54 -36.09
C PHE A 46 18.96 10.01 -36.56
N PHE A 47 19.43 10.97 -35.76
CA PHE A 47 19.46 12.38 -36.16
C PHE A 47 20.49 12.64 -37.27
N LEU A 48 21.66 11.99 -37.26
CA LEU A 48 22.63 12.09 -38.35
C LEU A 48 22.11 11.52 -39.68
N ILE A 49 21.26 10.48 -39.63
CA ILE A 49 20.61 9.91 -40.82
C ILE A 49 19.46 10.79 -41.31
N LEU A 50 18.72 11.45 -40.40
CA LEU A 50 17.66 12.40 -40.75
C LEU A 50 18.21 13.68 -41.38
N ASP A 51 19.31 14.22 -40.85
CA ASP A 51 19.96 15.41 -41.42
C ASP A 51 20.49 15.11 -42.83
N ALA A 52 21.04 13.90 -43.07
CA ALA A 52 21.46 13.44 -44.39
C ALA A 52 20.29 13.21 -45.38
N TRP A 53 19.06 13.04 -44.89
CA TRP A 53 17.85 12.92 -45.71
C TRP A 53 17.17 14.26 -45.99
N MET A 54 17.29 15.22 -45.08
CA MET A 54 16.71 16.56 -45.24
C MET A 54 17.47 17.42 -46.27
N ASP A 55 18.72 17.09 -46.59
CA ASP A 55 19.48 17.72 -47.68
C ASP A 55 19.06 17.28 -49.09
N LEU A 56 18.17 16.29 -49.24
CA LEU A 56 17.69 15.82 -50.55
C LEU A 56 16.30 16.33 -50.96
N PHE A 57 15.61 17.07 -50.09
CA PHE A 57 14.24 17.57 -50.35
C PHE A 57 14.11 19.08 -50.08
N VAL A 58 14.90 19.89 -50.80
CA VAL A 58 14.66 21.34 -50.90
C VAL A 58 14.38 21.73 -52.34
N ILE A 59 13.19 21.37 -52.85
CA ILE A 59 12.53 22.12 -53.93
C ILE A 59 11.01 22.09 -53.68
N GLY A 60 10.44 23.22 -53.26
CA GLY A 60 8.99 23.42 -53.31
C GLY A 60 8.43 24.32 -52.21
N LYS A 61 8.36 25.63 -52.49
CA LYS A 61 7.69 26.67 -51.67
C LYS A 61 6.25 26.27 -51.29
N SER A 62 5.83 26.59 -50.06
CA SER A 62 4.66 27.44 -49.72
C SER A 62 4.50 27.60 -48.21
N ARG A 63 4.47 28.84 -47.73
CA ARG A 63 4.24 29.24 -46.33
C ARG A 63 2.72 29.19 -46.05
N ILE A 64 2.27 28.31 -45.15
CA ILE A 64 0.92 28.38 -44.57
C ILE A 64 1.06 29.05 -43.19
N GLN A 65 0.43 30.21 -43.04
CA GLN A 65 0.39 30.98 -41.80
C GLN A 65 -0.84 30.52 -41.01
N MET A 66 -0.65 29.75 -39.94
CA MET A 66 -1.71 29.44 -38.96
C MET A 66 -1.62 30.43 -37.80
N MET A 67 -2.71 31.19 -37.57
CA MET A 67 -2.90 31.99 -36.37
C MET A 67 -3.14 31.07 -35.18
N THR A 68 -2.29 31.17 -34.16
CA THR A 68 -2.51 30.58 -32.84
C THR A 68 -3.45 31.47 -32.02
N PRO A 69 -4.51 30.93 -31.39
CA PRO A 69 -5.28 31.68 -30.42
C PRO A 69 -4.47 31.76 -29.12
N SER A 70 -4.32 32.97 -28.58
CA SER A 70 -3.69 33.23 -27.29
C SER A 70 -4.58 32.70 -26.17
N ILE A 71 -4.23 31.53 -25.62
CA ILE A 71 -4.73 31.11 -24.31
C ILE A 71 -4.03 31.98 -23.27
N SER A 72 -4.82 32.81 -22.58
CA SER A 72 -4.39 33.57 -21.41
C SER A 72 -3.95 32.60 -20.32
N SER A 73 -2.64 32.44 -20.12
CA SER A 73 -2.09 31.70 -18.99
C SER A 73 -2.20 32.54 -17.72
N THR A 74 -3.17 32.25 -16.87
CA THR A 74 -3.07 32.58 -15.44
C THR A 74 -1.94 31.75 -14.85
N THR A 75 -0.85 32.41 -14.47
CA THR A 75 0.28 31.80 -13.75
C THR A 75 -0.14 31.53 -12.31
N ASN A 76 -0.68 30.34 -12.03
CA ASN A 76 -0.92 29.89 -10.65
C ASN A 76 0.43 29.49 -10.03
N THR A 77 0.86 30.19 -8.97
CA THR A 77 2.09 29.89 -8.24
C THR A 77 1.90 28.66 -7.37
N ILE A 78 2.44 27.51 -7.79
CA ILE A 78 2.54 26.31 -6.96
C ILE A 78 3.47 26.63 -5.78
N ILE A 79 2.98 26.40 -4.55
CA ILE A 79 3.80 26.55 -3.33
C ILE A 79 4.70 25.33 -3.22
N GLU A 80 5.98 25.50 -3.55
CA GLU A 80 7.00 24.49 -3.30
C GLU A 80 7.58 24.64 -1.88
N ILE A 81 7.81 23.51 -1.22
CA ILE A 81 8.34 23.40 0.13
C ILE A 81 9.60 22.51 0.09
N PRO A 82 10.70 22.91 -0.57
CA PRO A 82 11.90 22.07 -0.63
C PRO A 82 12.50 21.85 0.76
N LEU A 83 13.30 20.78 0.92
CA LEU A 83 14.06 20.54 2.16
C LEU A 83 15.05 21.66 2.42
N ASN A 84 15.11 22.13 3.66
CA ASN A 84 16.12 23.09 4.11
C ASN A 84 17.15 22.43 5.03
N CYS A 85 18.28 21.99 4.46
CA CYS A 85 19.33 21.30 5.23
C CYS A 85 20.48 22.20 5.74
N ASN A 86 20.29 23.52 5.86
CA ASN A 86 21.41 24.46 6.05
C ASN A 86 22.14 24.40 7.41
N ASN A 87 21.52 23.86 8.47
CA ASN A 87 22.14 23.73 9.80
C ASN A 87 22.22 22.25 10.24
N THR A 88 23.22 21.89 11.04
CA THR A 88 23.47 20.52 11.53
C THR A 88 22.58 20.10 12.70
N ALA A 89 21.99 21.04 13.44
CA ALA A 89 20.93 20.78 14.41
C ALA A 89 19.60 21.26 13.81
N GLN A 90 18.92 20.37 13.08
CA GLN A 90 17.71 20.77 12.38
C GLN A 90 16.51 20.73 13.29
N THR A 91 15.99 21.91 13.56
CA THR A 91 14.64 22.09 14.09
C THR A 91 13.67 22.16 12.93
N CYS A 92 12.38 21.97 13.23
CA CYS A 92 11.36 22.08 12.20
C CYS A 92 11.17 23.52 11.73
N PRO A 93 11.11 23.77 10.41
CA PRO A 93 10.91 25.11 9.89
C PRO A 93 9.55 25.69 10.30
N LEU A 94 9.52 26.98 10.61
CA LEU A 94 8.28 27.70 10.92
C LEU A 94 7.50 28.14 9.66
N ASN A 95 8.08 27.97 8.48
CA ASN A 95 7.55 28.47 7.21
C ASN A 95 6.68 27.43 6.45
N TYR A 96 6.40 26.28 7.05
CA TYR A 96 5.46 25.34 6.46
C TYR A 96 4.06 25.96 6.37
N PRO A 97 3.31 25.76 5.26
CA PRO A 97 1.94 26.21 5.18
C PRO A 97 1.13 25.61 6.33
N SER A 98 0.44 26.45 7.10
CA SER A 98 -0.43 25.98 8.20
C SER A 98 -1.81 25.52 7.71
N ARG A 99 -2.23 26.04 6.56
CA ARG A 99 -3.49 25.70 5.89
C ARG A 99 -3.34 25.86 4.38
N PHE A 100 -3.92 24.94 3.63
CA PHE A 100 -4.02 25.04 2.17
C PHE A 100 -5.39 24.53 1.71
N GLU A 101 -6.13 25.39 1.01
CA GLU A 101 -7.40 25.03 0.38
C GLU A 101 -7.14 24.57 -1.06
N PRO A 102 -7.59 23.36 -1.45
CA PRO A 102 -7.37 22.86 -2.81
C PRO A 102 -8.13 23.69 -3.84
N GLU A 103 -7.47 24.04 -4.94
CA GLU A 103 -8.06 24.80 -6.05
C GLU A 103 -9.04 23.96 -6.88
N ILE A 104 -8.84 22.64 -6.91
CA ILE A 104 -9.58 21.70 -7.75
C ILE A 104 -10.40 20.77 -6.85
N SER A 105 -11.73 20.82 -6.97
CA SER A 105 -12.62 19.86 -6.32
C SER A 105 -12.38 18.45 -6.84
N SER A 106 -12.62 17.44 -6.00
CA SER A 106 -12.65 16.08 -6.50
C SER A 106 -13.93 15.82 -7.30
N SER A 107 -13.82 14.92 -8.28
CA SER A 107 -14.94 14.28 -8.97
C SER A 107 -14.80 12.76 -8.96
N GLU A 108 -13.78 12.26 -8.25
CA GLU A 108 -13.42 10.85 -8.18
C GLU A 108 -13.86 10.31 -6.82
N THR A 109 -14.67 9.26 -6.83
CA THR A 109 -15.01 8.50 -5.63
C THR A 109 -13.78 7.76 -5.13
N CYS A 110 -13.56 7.73 -3.81
CA CYS A 110 -12.51 6.90 -3.23
C CYS A 110 -12.77 5.41 -3.49
N PRO A 111 -11.73 4.57 -3.57
CA PRO A 111 -11.87 3.13 -3.63
C PRO A 111 -12.79 2.54 -2.55
N ASP A 112 -13.48 1.44 -2.86
CA ASP A 112 -14.45 0.79 -1.98
C ASP A 112 -13.90 0.44 -0.58
N TYR A 113 -12.59 0.20 -0.46
CA TYR A 113 -11.99 -0.13 0.83
C TYR A 113 -12.07 1.03 1.86
N PHE A 114 -12.32 2.27 1.42
CA PHE A 114 -12.55 3.41 2.32
C PHE A 114 -13.84 3.26 3.14
N ARG A 115 -14.81 2.50 2.65
CA ARG A 115 -16.09 2.25 3.36
C ARG A 115 -15.86 1.51 4.68
N TRP A 116 -14.75 0.79 4.82
CA TRP A 116 -14.39 0.08 6.04
C TRP A 116 -13.88 0.98 7.17
N ILE A 117 -13.45 2.22 6.87
CA ILE A 117 -12.99 3.17 7.90
C ILE A 117 -14.06 3.34 8.97
N GLN A 118 -15.33 3.50 8.56
CA GLN A 118 -16.42 3.64 9.52
C GLN A 118 -16.61 2.38 10.36
N GLN A 119 -16.46 1.19 9.76
CA GLN A 119 -16.61 -0.09 10.45
C GLN A 119 -15.52 -0.26 11.52
N ASP A 120 -14.28 0.09 11.22
CA ASP A 120 -13.16 0.01 12.17
C ASP A 120 -13.33 0.97 13.35
N LEU A 121 -13.92 2.14 13.08
CA LEU A 121 -14.16 3.17 14.08
C LEU A 121 -15.50 3.01 14.83
N LYS A 122 -16.37 2.08 14.40
CA LYS A 122 -17.76 1.92 14.89
C LYS A 122 -17.83 1.76 16.41
N ILE A 123 -16.89 1.03 17.00
CA ILE A 123 -16.89 0.70 18.43
C ILE A 123 -16.77 1.92 19.36
N TRP A 124 -16.23 3.03 18.86
CA TRP A 124 -16.09 4.28 19.63
C TRP A 124 -17.10 5.37 19.22
N GLN A 125 -18.02 5.11 18.29
CA GLN A 125 -18.93 6.15 17.78
C GLN A 125 -19.83 6.75 18.85
N GLU A 126 -20.39 5.93 19.74
CA GLU A 126 -21.31 6.38 20.79
C GLU A 126 -20.55 6.90 22.01
N THR A 127 -19.52 6.17 22.42
CA THR A 127 -18.79 6.41 23.67
C THR A 127 -17.71 7.47 23.54
N GLY A 128 -17.10 7.59 22.35
CA GLY A 128 -15.91 8.39 22.12
C GLY A 128 -14.66 7.78 22.80
N ILE A 129 -13.54 8.47 22.62
CA ILE A 129 -12.22 8.07 23.10
C ILE A 129 -11.78 9.07 24.16
N THR A 130 -11.80 8.66 25.42
CA THR A 130 -11.32 9.48 26.54
C THR A 130 -9.81 9.33 26.73
N ARG A 131 -9.20 10.22 27.53
CA ARG A 131 -7.80 10.08 27.97
C ARG A 131 -7.54 8.70 28.56
N GLU A 132 -8.40 8.27 29.49
CA GLU A 132 -8.28 6.98 30.17
C GLU A 132 -8.31 5.80 29.18
N THR A 133 -9.24 5.82 28.23
CA THR A 133 -9.33 4.79 27.19
C THR A 133 -8.08 4.77 26.30
N LEU A 134 -7.57 5.92 25.88
CA LEU A 134 -6.35 5.98 25.08
C LEU A 134 -5.12 5.44 25.84
N GLU A 135 -4.92 5.85 27.09
CA GLU A 135 -3.76 5.44 27.89
C GLU A 135 -3.72 3.93 28.14
N ARG A 136 -4.87 3.22 28.09
CA ARG A 136 -4.91 1.75 28.19
C ARG A 136 -4.28 1.02 27.01
N ALA A 137 -4.09 1.66 25.85
CA ALA A 137 -3.34 1.10 24.73
C ALA A 137 -1.81 1.22 24.91
N LYS A 138 -1.33 2.05 25.84
CA LYS A 138 0.11 2.32 26.04
C LYS A 138 0.97 1.07 26.26
N PRO A 139 0.56 0.04 27.02
CA PRO A 139 1.37 -1.18 27.19
C PRO A 139 1.62 -1.97 25.90
N HIS A 140 0.78 -1.79 24.88
CA HIS A 140 0.92 -2.43 23.56
C HIS A 140 1.64 -1.52 22.56
N ALA A 141 1.61 -0.20 22.78
CA ALA A 141 2.15 0.78 21.85
C ALA A 141 3.68 0.86 21.91
N HIS A 142 4.31 1.07 20.76
CA HIS A 142 5.74 1.33 20.64
C HIS A 142 6.07 2.81 20.62
N PHE A 143 5.16 3.64 20.10
CA PHE A 143 5.30 5.08 20.11
C PHE A 143 3.94 5.77 20.16
N ARG A 144 3.93 6.97 20.73
CA ARG A 144 2.84 7.93 20.63
C ARG A 144 3.19 8.99 19.60
N LEU A 145 2.22 9.29 18.75
CA LEU A 145 2.28 10.37 17.79
C LEU A 145 1.21 11.39 18.16
N VAL A 146 1.59 12.66 18.22
CA VAL A 146 0.69 13.78 18.50
C VAL A 146 0.73 14.75 17.33
N ILE A 147 -0.43 15.09 16.79
CA ILE A 147 -0.59 16.21 15.86
C ILE A 147 -1.21 17.34 16.66
N LYS A 148 -0.55 18.48 16.71
CA LYS A 148 -1.07 19.66 17.40
C LYS A 148 -0.77 20.91 16.59
N SER A 149 -1.81 21.63 16.20
CA SER A 149 -1.72 22.83 15.36
C SER A 149 -0.94 22.58 14.06
N GLY A 150 -1.17 21.43 13.41
CA GLY A 150 -0.51 21.02 12.17
C GLY A 150 0.95 20.58 12.31
N ARG A 151 1.48 20.49 13.54
CA ARG A 151 2.85 20.03 13.83
C ARG A 151 2.83 18.63 14.42
N LEU A 152 3.83 17.83 14.06
CA LEU A 152 3.95 16.43 14.46
C LEU A 152 4.94 16.29 15.61
N TYR A 153 4.55 15.54 16.64
CA TYR A 153 5.40 15.21 17.78
C TYR A 153 5.38 13.70 18.02
N VAL A 154 6.52 13.12 18.35
CA VAL A 154 6.68 11.68 18.57
C VAL A 154 7.33 11.43 19.92
N HIS A 155 6.68 10.63 20.75
CA HIS A 155 7.24 10.06 21.98
C HIS A 155 7.42 8.56 21.78
N GLN A 156 8.66 8.15 21.57
CA GLN A 156 9.01 6.73 21.46
C GLN A 156 8.98 6.06 22.83
N TYR A 157 8.23 4.98 22.98
CA TYR A 157 8.23 4.15 24.21
C TYR A 157 9.26 3.04 24.12
N THR A 158 9.27 2.32 22.99
CA THR A 158 10.18 1.21 22.72
C THR A 158 10.60 1.22 21.25
N LYS A 159 11.74 0.63 20.93
CA LYS A 159 12.26 0.58 19.56
C LYS A 159 11.38 -0.36 18.71
N CYS A 160 10.92 0.11 17.54
CA CYS A 160 10.25 -0.77 16.59
C CYS A 160 11.24 -1.68 15.85
N TYR A 161 10.74 -2.81 15.35
CA TYR A 161 11.53 -3.68 14.48
C TYR A 161 11.86 -2.95 13.17
N GLN A 162 13.11 -3.05 12.69
CA GLN A 162 13.60 -2.42 11.45
C GLN A 162 13.24 -0.91 11.37
N THR A 163 12.76 -0.44 10.21
CA THR A 163 12.41 0.96 9.91
C THR A 163 10.89 1.20 9.97
N ARG A 164 10.16 0.36 10.73
CA ARG A 164 8.68 0.40 10.79
C ARG A 164 8.17 1.73 11.34
N ASP A 165 8.74 2.19 12.44
CA ASP A 165 8.46 3.53 13.00
C ASP A 165 8.93 4.62 12.05
N VAL A 166 10.18 4.55 11.57
CA VAL A 166 10.79 5.55 10.70
C VAL A 166 9.89 5.90 9.50
N PHE A 167 9.47 4.92 8.70
CA PHE A 167 8.67 5.22 7.51
C PHE A 167 7.18 5.44 7.80
N THR A 168 6.64 4.95 8.92
CA THR A 168 5.29 5.33 9.38
C THR A 168 5.26 6.81 9.77
N ILE A 169 6.25 7.27 10.54
CA ILE A 169 6.40 8.67 10.93
C ILE A 169 6.66 9.55 9.70
N TRP A 170 7.52 9.09 8.77
CA TRP A 170 7.77 9.79 7.52
C TRP A 170 6.48 9.96 6.71
N GLY A 171 5.68 8.91 6.58
CA GLY A 171 4.38 8.97 5.91
C GLY A 171 3.44 10.00 6.52
N MET A 172 3.42 10.11 7.86
CA MET A 172 2.64 11.14 8.57
C MET A 172 3.16 12.56 8.30
N VAL A 173 4.48 12.75 8.27
CA VAL A 173 5.07 14.05 7.87
C VAL A 173 4.67 14.40 6.43
N GLN A 174 4.72 13.43 5.51
CA GLN A 174 4.33 13.66 4.12
C GLN A 174 2.83 13.94 3.97
N LEU A 175 1.98 13.28 4.78
CA LEU A 175 0.54 13.57 4.84
C LEU A 175 0.28 15.03 5.24
N LEU A 176 0.96 15.52 6.28
CA LEU A 176 0.81 16.90 6.75
C LEU A 176 1.28 17.93 5.71
N ARG A 177 2.29 17.59 4.91
CA ARG A 177 2.74 18.41 3.77
C ARG A 177 1.75 18.39 2.61
N MET A 178 1.10 17.25 2.37
CA MET A 178 0.12 17.09 1.30
C MET A 178 -1.22 17.76 1.62
N TYR A 179 -1.67 17.69 2.89
CA TYR A 179 -2.94 18.23 3.37
C TYR A 179 -2.81 19.20 4.55
N PRO A 180 -2.08 20.33 4.40
CA PRO A 180 -1.91 21.28 5.49
C PRO A 180 -3.22 21.83 6.03
N GLY A 181 -3.41 21.74 7.34
CA GLY A 181 -4.60 22.23 8.04
C GLY A 181 -5.85 21.35 7.92
N GLN A 182 -5.78 20.19 7.26
CA GLN A 182 -6.94 19.29 7.11
C GLN A 182 -6.91 18.10 8.07
N VAL A 183 -5.76 17.80 8.69
CA VAL A 183 -5.64 16.80 9.76
C VAL A 183 -5.91 17.48 11.11
N PRO A 184 -6.86 16.99 11.92
CA PRO A 184 -7.18 17.61 13.21
C PRO A 184 -6.06 17.41 14.23
N ASP A 185 -6.17 18.09 15.37
CA ASP A 185 -5.35 17.80 16.53
C ASP A 185 -5.69 16.40 17.07
N LEU A 186 -4.68 15.56 17.27
CA LEU A 186 -4.83 14.13 17.54
C LEU A 186 -3.73 13.59 18.45
N GLU A 187 -4.05 12.55 19.23
CA GLU A 187 -3.06 11.66 19.85
C GLU A 187 -3.31 10.22 19.40
N LEU A 188 -2.28 9.58 18.85
CA LEU A 188 -2.32 8.24 18.27
C LEU A 188 -1.29 7.36 18.96
N LEU A 189 -1.65 6.10 19.20
CA LEU A 189 -0.73 5.08 19.70
C LEU A 189 -0.54 4.01 18.62
N PHE A 190 0.72 3.68 18.31
CA PHE A 190 1.05 2.75 17.24
C PHE A 190 1.68 1.46 17.75
N LEU A 191 1.25 0.34 17.19
CA LEU A 191 1.83 -0.99 17.38
C LEU A 191 2.76 -1.33 16.21
N CYS A 192 3.97 -1.80 16.50
CA CYS A 192 4.95 -2.20 15.49
C CYS A 192 5.14 -3.72 15.33
N HIS A 193 4.54 -4.55 16.19
CA HIS A 193 4.64 -6.02 16.09
C HIS A 193 3.84 -6.58 14.91
N ASP A 194 4.10 -7.82 14.52
CA ASP A 194 3.45 -8.41 13.34
C ASP A 194 1.94 -8.64 13.54
N GLN A 195 1.52 -9.06 14.74
CA GLN A 195 0.13 -9.42 15.05
C GLN A 195 -0.61 -8.30 15.80
N PRO A 196 -1.95 -8.23 15.67
CA PRO A 196 -2.79 -7.25 16.37
C PRO A 196 -2.65 -7.30 17.90
N GLY A 197 -2.83 -6.15 18.54
CA GLY A 197 -2.67 -5.99 19.99
C GLY A 197 -3.97 -6.06 20.78
N ILE A 198 -5.12 -5.71 20.19
CA ILE A 198 -6.38 -5.52 20.91
C ILE A 198 -7.40 -6.56 20.43
N TRP A 199 -7.40 -7.75 21.06
CA TRP A 199 -8.27 -8.86 20.65
C TRP A 199 -9.68 -8.75 21.22
N LYS A 200 -10.70 -8.99 20.39
CA LYS A 200 -12.12 -8.90 20.79
C LYS A 200 -12.50 -9.81 21.94
N LYS A 201 -11.86 -10.98 22.04
CA LYS A 201 -12.09 -11.96 23.10
C LYS A 201 -11.80 -11.41 24.50
N ASP A 202 -10.90 -10.43 24.62
CA ASP A 202 -10.49 -9.84 25.90
C ASP A 202 -11.48 -8.76 26.40
N PHE A 203 -12.51 -8.44 25.60
CA PHE A 203 -13.51 -7.42 25.88
C PHE A 203 -14.95 -7.97 25.79
N ARG A 204 -15.14 -9.29 25.92
CA ARG A 204 -16.47 -9.91 25.88
C ARG A 204 -17.28 -9.52 27.11
N GLN A 205 -18.57 -9.22 26.88
CA GLN A 205 -19.51 -8.74 27.90
C GLN A 205 -19.82 -9.77 29.00
N GLU A 206 -19.57 -11.06 28.76
CA GLU A 206 -19.87 -12.16 29.70
C GLU A 206 -19.13 -12.02 31.05
N ASP A 207 -18.05 -11.25 31.10
CA ASP A 207 -17.23 -11.05 32.31
C ASP A 207 -17.45 -9.68 32.99
N ASN A 208 -18.56 -8.98 32.74
CA ASN A 208 -18.76 -7.60 33.20
C ASN A 208 -17.57 -6.70 32.83
N ALA A 209 -17.02 -6.84 31.61
CA ALA A 209 -15.94 -6.00 31.15
C ALA A 209 -16.40 -4.53 31.09
N THR A 210 -16.14 -3.76 32.16
CA THR A 210 -16.51 -2.35 32.32
C THR A 210 -15.84 -1.44 31.28
N TRP A 211 -14.82 -1.95 30.57
CA TRP A 211 -13.86 -1.11 29.88
C TRP A 211 -13.89 -1.28 28.37
N LEU A 212 -14.07 -0.17 27.66
CA LEU A 212 -14.00 -0.11 26.19
C LEU A 212 -12.63 -0.54 25.67
N PRO A 213 -12.56 -1.17 24.48
CA PRO A 213 -11.29 -1.48 23.85
C PRO A 213 -10.50 -0.18 23.59
N PRO A 214 -9.22 -0.10 23.97
CA PRO A 214 -8.43 1.09 23.72
C PRO A 214 -8.07 1.17 22.22
N PRO A 215 -8.08 2.37 21.61
CA PRO A 215 -7.69 2.51 20.21
C PRO A 215 -6.18 2.32 20.05
N LEU A 216 -5.80 1.47 19.10
CA LEU A 216 -4.42 1.19 18.76
C LEU A 216 -4.30 1.12 17.24
N PHE A 217 -3.41 1.93 16.66
CA PHE A 217 -3.15 1.95 15.22
C PHE A 217 -2.15 0.85 14.87
N HIS A 218 -2.47 0.08 13.83
CA HIS A 218 -1.64 -1.03 13.39
C HIS A 218 -1.76 -1.24 11.88
N TYR A 219 -0.71 -1.73 11.23
CA TYR A 219 -0.71 -1.98 9.79
C TYR A 219 -1.29 -3.34 9.39
N CYS A 220 -1.46 -4.23 10.37
CA CYS A 220 -2.06 -5.54 10.21
C CYS A 220 -3.30 -5.59 11.08
N SER A 221 -4.42 -6.08 10.56
CA SER A 221 -5.62 -6.28 11.36
C SER A 221 -6.19 -7.68 11.13
N HIS A 222 -7.18 -8.03 11.94
CA HIS A 222 -7.80 -9.35 11.98
C HIS A 222 -9.30 -9.18 12.26
N ARG A 223 -10.13 -10.13 11.82
CA ARG A 223 -11.59 -10.05 12.02
C ARG A 223 -11.98 -10.02 13.51
N ASP A 224 -11.13 -10.62 14.34
CA ASP A 224 -11.27 -10.75 15.79
C ASP A 224 -10.40 -9.76 16.59
N ALA A 225 -9.93 -8.68 15.96
CA ALA A 225 -9.20 -7.59 16.62
C ALA A 225 -9.94 -6.24 16.47
N TYR A 226 -9.62 -5.28 17.34
CA TYR A 226 -10.11 -3.89 17.31
C TYR A 226 -9.05 -2.89 16.84
N ASP A 227 -7.84 -3.34 16.52
CA ASP A 227 -6.78 -2.48 15.99
C ASP A 227 -7.25 -1.72 14.73
N ILE A 228 -6.99 -0.41 14.71
CA ILE A 228 -7.36 0.49 13.62
C ILE A 228 -6.33 0.31 12.51
N VAL A 229 -6.77 -0.26 11.39
CA VAL A 229 -5.87 -0.56 10.27
C VAL A 229 -5.38 0.73 9.60
N PHE A 230 -4.06 0.83 9.45
CA PHE A 230 -3.39 1.99 8.87
C PHE A 230 -2.40 1.56 7.77
N PRO A 231 -2.10 2.39 6.76
CA PRO A 231 -1.11 2.03 5.76
C PRO A 231 0.25 1.70 6.37
N ASP A 232 0.86 0.64 5.87
CA ASP A 232 2.12 0.12 6.39
C ASP A 232 3.33 0.99 5.95
N TRP A 233 4.45 0.86 6.65
CA TRP A 233 5.64 1.69 6.43
C TRP A 233 6.25 1.51 5.03
N SER A 234 6.06 0.35 4.38
CA SER A 234 6.69 0.02 3.10
C SER A 234 6.10 0.78 1.90
N PHE A 235 5.02 1.56 2.08
CA PHE A 235 4.54 2.50 1.06
C PHE A 235 5.52 3.64 0.78
N TRP A 236 6.32 4.04 1.78
CA TRP A 236 7.30 5.12 1.63
C TRP A 236 8.73 4.63 1.56
N GLY A 237 9.01 3.56 2.29
CA GLY A 237 10.33 2.98 2.27
C GLY A 237 10.35 1.63 2.93
N TRP A 238 10.93 0.70 2.20
CA TRP A 238 11.33 -0.59 2.76
C TRP A 238 12.76 -0.85 2.32
N PRO A 239 13.74 -0.16 2.93
CA PRO A 239 15.13 -0.47 2.70
C PRO A 239 15.39 -1.88 3.24
N GLU A 240 15.40 -2.85 2.34
CA GLU A 240 15.63 -4.26 2.66
C GLU A 240 17.05 -4.44 3.21
N ASP A 241 17.17 -5.10 4.35
CA ASP A 241 18.35 -5.92 4.63
C ASP A 241 17.87 -7.23 5.25
N TRP A 242 17.91 -8.29 4.44
CA TRP A 242 17.52 -9.64 4.87
C TRP A 242 18.58 -10.31 5.76
N ASP A 243 19.54 -9.52 6.28
CA ASP A 243 20.77 -9.84 7.04
C ASP A 243 21.50 -10.97 6.37
N LYS A 244 21.90 -10.66 5.15
CA LYS A 244 22.04 -11.61 4.09
C LYS A 244 20.69 -11.80 3.37
N GLU A 245 20.59 -11.32 2.12
CA GLU A 245 19.70 -11.92 1.11
C GLU A 245 20.25 -13.35 0.90
N LYS A 246 19.91 -14.18 1.89
CA LYS A 246 20.78 -14.83 2.90
C LYS A 246 22.04 -15.49 2.30
N GLU A 247 23.08 -14.68 2.09
CA GLU A 247 24.43 -15.06 1.63
C GLU A 247 24.48 -15.48 0.15
N LEU A 248 23.42 -15.09 -0.57
CA LEU A 248 23.34 -14.91 -2.03
C LEU A 248 22.89 -16.09 -2.87
N GLY A 249 21.85 -16.78 -2.42
CA GLY A 249 20.90 -17.30 -3.40
C GLY A 249 20.06 -16.20 -4.07
N PHE A 250 19.88 -15.06 -3.43
CA PHE A 250 18.80 -14.12 -3.75
C PHE A 250 19.27 -12.94 -4.62
N LYS A 251 19.99 -13.25 -5.70
CA LYS A 251 20.54 -12.25 -6.64
C LYS A 251 19.50 -11.64 -7.60
N SER A 252 18.22 -11.99 -7.50
CA SER A 252 17.14 -11.60 -8.44
C SER A 252 15.83 -11.25 -7.74
N SER A 253 15.85 -10.81 -6.48
CA SER A 253 14.64 -10.48 -5.73
C SER A 253 13.93 -9.21 -6.21
N ASN A 254 14.41 -8.59 -7.31
CA ASN A 254 13.68 -7.55 -8.02
C ASN A 254 12.23 -8.01 -8.26
N LEU A 255 11.30 -7.27 -7.66
CA LEU A 255 9.88 -7.60 -7.69
C LEU A 255 9.36 -7.69 -9.13
N GLU A 256 9.94 -6.93 -10.06
CA GLU A 256 9.63 -7.01 -11.50
C GLU A 256 10.02 -8.37 -12.10
N ASP A 257 11.18 -8.94 -11.72
CA ASP A 257 11.63 -10.25 -12.20
C ASP A 257 10.70 -11.38 -11.73
N GLN A 258 9.95 -11.14 -10.66
CA GLN A 258 8.96 -12.08 -10.16
C GLN A 258 7.64 -12.08 -10.96
N CYS A 259 7.45 -11.16 -11.91
CA CYS A 259 6.24 -11.08 -12.72
C CYS A 259 6.26 -12.00 -13.96
N THR A 260 7.33 -12.78 -14.17
CA THR A 260 7.44 -13.67 -15.35
C THR A 260 6.63 -14.98 -15.24
N HIS A 261 5.99 -15.21 -14.09
CA HIS A 261 5.25 -16.44 -13.79
C HIS A 261 3.75 -16.24 -14.00
N ARG A 262 3.06 -17.26 -14.53
CA ARG A 262 1.60 -17.21 -14.75
C ARG A 262 0.81 -17.21 -13.44
N TYR A 263 1.32 -17.89 -12.42
CA TYR A 263 0.70 -18.04 -11.11
C TYR A 263 1.64 -17.52 -10.03
N LYS A 264 1.09 -16.86 -9.01
CA LYS A 264 1.87 -16.38 -7.86
C LYS A 264 1.13 -16.70 -6.58
N ILE A 265 1.82 -17.34 -5.64
CA ILE A 265 1.21 -17.74 -4.37
C ILE A 265 1.40 -16.63 -3.35
N TYR A 266 0.31 -16.20 -2.72
CA TYR A 266 0.35 -15.44 -1.49
C TYR A 266 0.06 -16.37 -0.32
N ILE A 267 0.96 -16.33 0.67
CA ILE A 267 0.83 -17.02 1.95
C ILE A 267 1.25 -16.06 3.06
N GLU A 268 0.56 -16.15 4.19
CA GLU A 268 0.89 -15.40 5.40
C GLU A 268 2.13 -15.98 6.08
N GLY A 269 2.89 -15.11 6.74
CA GLY A 269 4.03 -15.48 7.56
C GLY A 269 3.61 -15.60 9.02
N ARG A 270 4.21 -14.76 9.88
CA ARG A 270 3.72 -14.58 11.27
C ARG A 270 2.37 -13.86 11.35
N ALA A 271 2.08 -13.05 10.33
CA ALA A 271 0.86 -12.29 10.12
C ALA A 271 0.72 -11.99 8.61
N TRP A 272 0.01 -10.91 8.27
CA TRP A 272 -0.01 -10.37 6.91
C TRP A 272 1.41 -10.17 6.34
N SER A 273 1.57 -10.40 5.04
CA SER A 273 2.82 -10.18 4.32
C SER A 273 2.71 -9.02 3.34
N VAL A 274 3.72 -8.14 3.38
CA VAL A 274 3.88 -7.02 2.43
C VAL A 274 3.92 -7.50 0.98
N SER A 275 4.29 -8.76 0.73
CA SER A 275 4.35 -9.33 -0.63
C SER A 275 3.01 -9.30 -1.37
N LYS A 276 1.87 -9.20 -0.68
CA LYS A 276 0.52 -9.23 -1.27
C LYS A 276 0.36 -8.22 -2.41
N LYS A 277 0.70 -6.95 -2.17
CA LYS A 277 0.53 -5.87 -3.16
C LYS A 277 1.39 -6.06 -4.40
N TYR A 278 2.59 -6.63 -4.24
CA TYR A 278 3.49 -6.91 -5.36
C TYR A 278 3.08 -8.16 -6.14
N ILE A 279 2.56 -9.19 -5.46
CA ILE A 279 2.01 -10.38 -6.10
C ILE A 279 0.84 -10.01 -7.01
N LEU A 280 -0.07 -9.17 -6.52
CA LEU A 280 -1.25 -8.73 -7.27
C LEU A 280 -0.91 -7.81 -8.44
N ALA A 281 0.23 -7.11 -8.41
CA ALA A 281 0.62 -6.16 -9.45
C ALA A 281 1.22 -6.80 -10.73
N CYS A 282 1.37 -8.13 -10.81
CA CYS A 282 2.14 -8.80 -11.86
C CYS A 282 1.33 -9.35 -13.06
N ASP A 283 0.06 -9.02 -13.22
CA ASP A 283 -0.89 -9.67 -14.19
C ASP A 283 -0.99 -11.21 -14.05
N SER A 284 -0.30 -11.79 -13.09
CA SER A 284 -0.33 -13.21 -12.76
C SER A 284 -1.60 -13.52 -11.99
N MET A 285 -2.19 -14.69 -12.23
CA MET A 285 -3.28 -15.17 -11.36
C MET A 285 -2.72 -15.42 -9.96
N ALA A 286 -3.08 -14.55 -9.03
CA ALA A 286 -2.67 -14.67 -7.64
C ALA A 286 -3.45 -15.81 -6.96
N LEU A 287 -2.74 -16.81 -6.45
CA LEU A 287 -3.27 -17.90 -5.66
C LEU A 287 -3.17 -17.48 -4.19
N LEU A 288 -4.27 -16.99 -3.61
CA LEU A 288 -4.30 -16.51 -2.23
C LEU A 288 -4.72 -17.65 -1.31
N ILE A 289 -3.78 -18.15 -0.52
CA ILE A 289 -4.11 -19.00 0.63
C ILE A 289 -4.90 -18.14 1.61
N LYS A 290 -6.09 -18.63 1.97
CA LYS A 290 -7.11 -17.90 2.73
C LYS A 290 -6.47 -17.14 3.89
N PRO A 291 -6.39 -15.80 3.80
CA PRO A 291 -5.70 -14.99 4.80
C PRO A 291 -6.55 -14.87 6.07
N GLU A 292 -5.90 -14.93 7.23
CA GLU A 292 -6.52 -14.55 8.50
C GLU A 292 -6.34 -13.05 8.76
N PHE A 293 -5.23 -12.48 8.26
CA PHE A 293 -4.84 -11.10 8.46
C PHE A 293 -5.04 -10.25 7.20
N TYR A 294 -5.35 -8.98 7.42
CA TYR A 294 -5.54 -8.03 6.33
C TYR A 294 -4.88 -6.69 6.58
N ASP A 295 -4.47 -6.07 5.48
CA ASP A 295 -4.14 -4.66 5.40
C ASP A 295 -5.41 -3.84 5.06
N PHE A 296 -5.27 -2.54 4.92
CA PHE A 296 -6.41 -1.65 4.72
C PHE A 296 -7.14 -1.84 3.39
N PHE A 297 -6.47 -2.34 2.34
CA PHE A 297 -7.05 -2.45 1.00
C PHE A 297 -7.59 -3.86 0.68
N ALA A 298 -7.09 -4.91 1.35
CA ALA A 298 -7.41 -6.29 0.98
C ALA A 298 -8.89 -6.66 1.18
N ARG A 299 -9.60 -6.01 2.11
CA ARG A 299 -10.99 -6.36 2.46
C ARG A 299 -12.01 -6.17 1.32
N SER A 300 -11.68 -5.33 0.33
CA SER A 300 -12.56 -5.10 -0.83
C SER A 300 -12.15 -5.93 -2.05
N MET A 301 -11.19 -6.84 -1.91
CA MET A 301 -10.85 -7.77 -2.98
C MET A 301 -11.91 -8.87 -3.10
N VAL A 302 -12.18 -9.35 -4.32
CA VAL A 302 -13.25 -10.33 -4.57
C VAL A 302 -12.61 -11.61 -5.15
N PRO A 303 -12.84 -12.79 -4.54
CA PRO A 303 -12.39 -14.07 -5.09
C PRO A 303 -12.94 -14.29 -6.50
N LEU A 304 -12.17 -14.96 -7.36
CA LEU A 304 -12.44 -15.19 -8.79
C LEU A 304 -12.52 -13.94 -9.67
N GLU A 305 -12.46 -12.75 -9.08
CA GLU A 305 -12.29 -11.48 -9.81
C GLU A 305 -10.85 -11.00 -9.69
N HIS A 306 -10.36 -10.76 -8.47
CA HIS A 306 -9.02 -10.23 -8.24
C HIS A 306 -7.97 -11.31 -7.95
N TYR A 307 -8.38 -12.50 -7.52
CA TYR A 307 -7.49 -13.60 -7.15
C TYR A 307 -8.21 -14.96 -7.17
N TRP A 308 -7.44 -16.04 -7.17
CA TRP A 308 -7.92 -17.40 -6.97
C TRP A 308 -7.80 -17.81 -5.50
N PRO A 309 -8.90 -18.15 -4.81
CA PRO A 309 -8.86 -18.56 -3.40
C PRO A 309 -8.32 -19.98 -3.23
N ILE A 310 -7.57 -20.20 -2.16
CA ILE A 310 -6.99 -21.50 -1.78
C ILE A 310 -7.29 -21.73 -0.29
N ARG A 311 -7.71 -22.94 0.11
CA ARG A 311 -7.97 -23.25 1.54
C ARG A 311 -6.72 -23.08 2.38
N SER A 312 -6.87 -22.76 3.66
CA SER A 312 -5.73 -22.61 4.57
C SER A 312 -5.06 -23.94 4.91
N GLN A 313 -5.86 -25.00 5.13
CA GLN A 313 -5.41 -26.34 5.45
C GLN A 313 -5.35 -27.23 4.20
N GLU A 314 -4.41 -28.18 4.17
CA GLU A 314 -4.29 -29.20 3.10
C GLU A 314 -4.22 -28.62 1.67
N ASN A 315 -3.71 -27.39 1.56
CA ASN A 315 -3.72 -26.54 0.36
C ASN A 315 -2.95 -27.06 -0.87
N CYS A 316 -2.26 -28.19 -0.76
CA CYS A 316 -1.50 -28.75 -1.87
C CYS A 316 -2.39 -29.33 -2.96
N GLY A 317 -3.51 -29.95 -2.59
CA GLY A 317 -4.53 -30.38 -3.54
C GLY A 317 -5.12 -29.20 -4.28
N ASP A 318 -5.49 -28.15 -3.53
CA ASP A 318 -6.03 -26.90 -4.06
C ASP A 318 -5.06 -26.18 -4.99
N LEU A 319 -3.78 -26.05 -4.62
CA LEU A 319 -2.77 -25.43 -5.47
C LEU A 319 -2.57 -26.21 -6.77
N LYS A 320 -2.51 -27.55 -6.68
CA LYS A 320 -2.42 -28.41 -7.86
C LYS A 320 -3.62 -28.23 -8.77
N PHE A 321 -4.82 -28.28 -8.20
CA PHE A 321 -6.06 -28.05 -8.94
C PHE A 321 -6.10 -26.67 -9.60
N ALA A 322 -5.75 -25.60 -8.88
CA ALA A 322 -5.74 -24.23 -9.41
C ALA A 322 -4.80 -24.08 -10.61
N VAL A 323 -3.60 -24.67 -10.54
CA VAL A 323 -2.62 -24.66 -11.63
C VAL A 323 -3.11 -25.47 -12.83
N GLU A 324 -3.66 -26.66 -12.62
CA GLU A 324 -4.22 -27.49 -13.71
C GLU A 324 -5.45 -26.83 -14.35
N TRP A 325 -6.35 -26.28 -13.54
CA TRP A 325 -7.49 -25.49 -14.02
C TRP A 325 -7.02 -24.30 -14.84
N GLY A 326 -6.05 -23.52 -14.34
CA GLY A 326 -5.54 -22.35 -15.04
C GLY A 326 -4.85 -22.71 -16.35
N ASN A 327 -4.14 -23.84 -16.40
CA ASN A 327 -3.49 -24.32 -17.63
C ASN A 327 -4.51 -24.78 -18.68
N ASN A 328 -5.66 -25.30 -18.24
CA ASN A 328 -6.77 -25.66 -19.12
C ASN A 328 -7.69 -24.47 -19.46
N ASN A 329 -7.57 -23.34 -18.74
CA ASN A 329 -8.39 -22.15 -18.88
C ASN A 329 -7.53 -20.87 -18.95
N THR A 330 -6.51 -20.86 -19.81
CA THR A 330 -5.48 -19.80 -19.82
C THR A 330 -6.03 -18.39 -19.95
N ASP A 331 -7.03 -18.14 -20.79
CA ASP A 331 -7.67 -16.83 -20.95
C ASP A 331 -8.36 -16.36 -19.66
N LYS A 332 -9.03 -17.28 -18.94
CA LYS A 332 -9.69 -16.95 -17.67
C LYS A 332 -8.68 -16.69 -16.57
N ALA A 333 -7.62 -17.50 -16.48
CA ALA A 333 -6.55 -17.27 -15.52
C ALA A 333 -5.87 -15.90 -15.74
N GLN A 334 -5.63 -15.54 -17.01
CA GLN A 334 -5.10 -14.21 -17.35
C GLN A 334 -6.08 -13.09 -17.01
N ALA A 335 -7.39 -13.29 -17.22
CA ALA A 335 -8.40 -12.31 -16.85
C ALA A 335 -8.39 -12.04 -15.34
N ILE A 336 -8.32 -13.08 -14.50
CA ILE A 336 -8.22 -12.92 -13.03
C ILE A 336 -6.94 -12.16 -12.66
N GLY A 337 -5.80 -12.54 -13.24
CA GLY A 337 -4.52 -11.87 -12.98
C GLY A 337 -4.53 -10.39 -13.35
N ARG A 338 -5.08 -10.05 -14.53
CA ARG A 338 -5.26 -8.65 -14.97
C ARG A 338 -6.20 -7.88 -14.05
N GLN A 339 -7.33 -8.44 -13.67
CA GLN A 339 -8.27 -7.79 -12.75
C GLN A 339 -7.61 -7.52 -11.38
N GLY A 340 -6.77 -8.45 -10.89
CA GLY A 340 -5.95 -8.23 -9.69
C GLY A 340 -5.01 -7.04 -9.84
N SER A 341 -4.25 -6.96 -10.95
CA SER A 341 -3.33 -5.84 -11.21
C SER A 341 -4.06 -4.51 -11.45
N ASP A 342 -5.21 -4.55 -12.10
CA ASP A 342 -6.07 -3.40 -12.35
C ASP A 342 -6.60 -2.84 -11.03
N TYR A 343 -7.00 -3.71 -10.10
CA TYR A 343 -7.36 -3.30 -8.76
C TYR A 343 -6.20 -2.55 -8.07
N MET A 344 -4.97 -3.07 -8.16
CA MET A 344 -3.81 -2.40 -7.55
C MET A 344 -3.51 -1.04 -8.20
N THR A 345 -3.48 -0.98 -9.53
CA THR A 345 -3.11 0.24 -10.26
C THR A 345 -4.18 1.32 -10.20
N LYS A 346 -5.46 0.94 -10.13
CA LYS A 346 -6.60 1.87 -10.03
C LYS A 346 -6.84 2.28 -8.59
N SER A 347 -6.81 1.35 -7.64
CA SER A 347 -7.27 1.58 -6.27
C SER A 347 -6.15 1.85 -5.27
N LEU A 348 -4.91 1.43 -5.49
CA LEU A 348 -3.80 1.56 -4.52
C LEU A 348 -2.70 2.53 -4.98
N LYS A 349 -3.09 3.70 -5.46
CA LYS A 349 -2.16 4.80 -5.79
C LYS A 349 -1.72 5.52 -4.52
N MET A 350 -0.53 6.11 -4.51
CA MET A 350 -0.06 6.92 -3.36
C MET A 350 -1.03 8.05 -2.97
N LYS A 351 -1.73 8.66 -3.94
CA LYS A 351 -2.82 9.60 -3.64
C LYS A 351 -3.88 8.96 -2.73
N TYR A 352 -4.36 7.76 -3.06
CA TYR A 352 -5.36 7.07 -2.24
C TYR A 352 -4.79 6.53 -0.93
N VAL A 353 -3.48 6.30 -0.82
CA VAL A 353 -2.84 6.02 0.47
C VAL A 353 -2.97 7.24 1.39
N TYR A 354 -2.59 8.43 0.91
CA TYR A 354 -2.74 9.67 1.69
C TYR A 354 -4.20 10.05 1.94
N ASP A 355 -5.09 9.90 0.96
CA ASP A 355 -6.53 10.16 1.14
C ASP A 355 -7.11 9.21 2.21
N TYR A 356 -6.71 7.93 2.21
CA TYR A 356 -7.15 6.97 3.23
C TYR A 356 -6.64 7.37 4.62
N MET A 357 -5.36 7.73 4.75
CA MET A 357 -4.81 8.23 6.02
C MET A 357 -5.58 9.46 6.49
N LEU A 358 -5.83 10.43 5.62
CA LEU A 358 -6.59 11.65 5.95
C LEU A 358 -7.96 11.30 6.52
N TYR A 359 -8.73 10.43 5.84
CA TYR A 359 -10.07 10.08 6.30
C TYR A 359 -10.10 9.22 7.56
N VAL A 360 -9.13 8.30 7.75
CA VAL A 360 -9.00 7.57 9.01
C VAL A 360 -8.74 8.54 10.16
N LEU A 361 -7.81 9.49 9.98
CA LEU A 361 -7.45 10.45 11.03
C LEU A 361 -8.56 11.47 11.31
N GLN A 362 -9.27 11.96 10.28
CA GLN A 362 -10.44 12.82 10.47
C GLN A 362 -11.60 12.08 11.14
N GLY A 363 -11.85 10.83 10.75
CA GLY A 363 -12.84 9.97 11.39
C GLY A 363 -12.51 9.72 12.86
N TYR A 364 -11.26 9.37 13.14
CA TYR A 364 -10.75 9.14 14.49
C TYR A 364 -10.82 10.42 15.35
N GLY A 365 -10.45 11.58 14.81
CA GLY A 365 -10.49 12.86 15.52
C GLY A 365 -11.88 13.27 15.99
N LYS A 366 -12.92 12.94 15.21
CA LYS A 366 -14.33 13.18 15.62
C LYS A 366 -14.74 12.38 16.87
N LEU A 367 -14.00 11.32 17.20
CA LEU A 367 -14.30 10.44 18.33
C LEU A 367 -13.52 10.86 19.58
N MET A 368 -12.49 11.70 19.47
CA MET A 368 -11.67 12.09 20.61
C MET A 368 -12.46 13.00 21.57
N LYS A 369 -12.62 12.55 22.81
CA LYS A 369 -13.23 13.28 23.94
C LYS A 369 -12.17 13.60 24.98
N LEU A 370 -11.08 14.23 24.52
CA LEU A 370 -9.94 14.61 25.34
C LEU A 370 -9.26 15.84 24.77
N ASP A 371 -8.58 16.60 25.63
CA ASP A 371 -7.71 17.68 25.19
C ASP A 371 -6.37 17.12 24.73
N VAL A 372 -5.98 17.46 23.50
CA VAL A 372 -4.73 16.98 22.89
C VAL A 372 -3.53 17.70 23.52
N THR A 373 -2.64 16.91 24.12
CA THR A 373 -1.45 17.40 24.83
C THR A 373 -0.19 16.77 24.24
N VAL A 374 0.88 17.55 24.17
CA VAL A 374 2.20 17.06 23.77
C VAL A 374 2.93 16.60 25.03
N PRO A 375 3.29 15.32 25.17
CA PRO A 375 4.05 14.84 26.32
C PRO A 375 5.42 15.51 26.41
N GLU A 376 5.95 15.69 27.62
CA GLU A 376 7.28 16.31 27.84
C GLU A 376 8.43 15.58 27.12
N ASN A 377 8.34 14.25 27.00
CA ASN A 377 9.34 13.42 26.31
C ASN A 377 9.09 13.30 24.80
N ALA A 378 8.11 14.02 24.24
CA ALA A 378 7.87 14.02 22.81
C ALA A 378 8.83 14.97 22.10
N THR A 379 9.34 14.52 20.95
CA THR A 379 10.19 15.32 20.06
C THR A 379 9.38 15.79 18.88
N GLU A 380 9.59 17.03 18.44
CA GLU A 380 8.97 17.50 17.21
C GLU A 380 9.65 16.87 15.99
N VAL A 381 8.85 16.44 15.00
CA VAL A 381 9.33 15.76 13.80
C VAL A 381 8.77 16.41 12.53
N CYS A 382 9.63 16.59 11.54
CA CYS A 382 9.33 17.12 10.20
C CYS A 382 10.30 16.50 9.18
N SER A 383 10.22 16.94 7.91
CA SER A 383 11.06 16.32 6.88
C SER A 383 12.55 16.58 7.11
N GLU A 384 12.91 17.78 7.55
CA GLU A 384 14.29 18.20 7.84
C GLU A 384 14.91 17.36 8.96
N THR A 385 14.23 17.24 10.10
CA THR A 385 14.71 16.47 11.27
C THR A 385 14.94 14.99 10.95
N MET A 386 14.23 14.43 9.96
CA MET A 386 14.36 13.03 9.57
C MET A 386 15.41 12.81 8.49
N VAL A 387 15.48 13.70 7.51
CA VAL A 387 16.23 13.48 6.26
C VAL A 387 17.65 13.98 6.33
N CYS A 388 17.85 15.20 6.84
CA CYS A 388 19.15 15.83 6.73
C CYS A 388 20.23 15.32 7.70
N PRO A 389 19.91 14.69 8.86
CA PRO A 389 20.92 13.94 9.61
C PRO A 389 21.48 12.75 8.82
N THR A 390 20.71 12.20 7.88
CA THR A 390 21.14 11.09 7.01
C THR A 390 21.92 11.65 5.82
N THR A 391 23.25 11.63 5.93
CA THR A 391 24.19 12.22 4.95
C THR A 391 24.94 11.19 4.10
N ASP A 392 24.77 9.90 4.37
CA ASP A 392 25.49 8.80 3.71
C ASP A 392 24.96 8.44 2.31
N GLY A 393 23.82 9.02 1.91
CA GLY A 393 23.16 8.69 0.65
C GLY A 393 22.65 7.24 0.58
N GLY A 394 22.47 6.58 1.73
CA GLY A 394 22.00 5.19 1.80
C GLY A 394 20.54 5.01 1.36
N LEU A 395 20.08 3.76 1.30
CA LEU A 395 18.72 3.43 0.84
C LEU A 395 17.62 4.15 1.64
N ILE A 396 17.80 4.33 2.96
CA ILE A 396 16.85 5.10 3.78
C ILE A 396 16.70 6.52 3.25
N ARG A 397 17.84 7.18 2.96
CA ARG A 397 17.86 8.54 2.41
C ARG A 397 17.16 8.60 1.06
N GLN A 398 17.48 7.64 0.18
CA GLN A 398 16.87 7.55 -1.15
C GLN A 398 15.34 7.37 -1.06
N CYS A 399 14.84 6.46 -0.21
CA CYS A 399 13.40 6.27 -0.01
C CYS A 399 12.72 7.56 0.44
N MET A 400 13.33 8.33 1.34
CA MET A 400 12.78 9.60 1.79
C MET A 400 12.79 10.65 0.67
N ASP A 401 13.89 10.80 -0.06
CA ASP A 401 13.97 11.74 -1.18
C ASP A 401 12.95 11.40 -2.29
N ASP A 402 12.81 10.12 -2.65
CA ASP A 402 11.88 9.64 -3.69
C ASP A 402 10.40 9.80 -3.30
N SER A 403 10.10 9.82 -2.00
CA SER A 403 8.72 9.93 -1.47
C SER A 403 8.41 11.28 -0.82
N LEU A 404 9.30 12.27 -0.97
CA LEU A 404 9.12 13.61 -0.45
C LEU A 404 8.00 14.36 -1.20
N VAL A 405 7.00 14.80 -0.45
CA VAL A 405 5.92 15.66 -0.95
C VAL A 405 6.43 17.09 -1.05
N MET A 406 6.65 17.59 -2.26
CA MET A 406 7.22 18.92 -2.50
C MET A 406 6.22 20.07 -2.42
N SER A 407 4.92 19.80 -2.47
CA SER A 407 3.88 20.84 -2.43
C SER A 407 2.57 20.30 -1.86
N PRO A 408 1.72 21.15 -1.26
CA PRO A 408 0.35 20.78 -0.92
C PRO A 408 -0.43 20.28 -2.16
N SER A 409 -1.42 19.42 -1.94
CA SER A 409 -2.24 18.92 -3.04
C SER A 409 -3.19 20.01 -3.54
N VAL A 410 -3.02 20.43 -4.80
CA VAL A 410 -3.95 21.35 -5.49
C VAL A 410 -5.32 20.72 -5.77
N LYS A 411 -5.40 19.39 -5.76
CA LYS A 411 -6.64 18.61 -5.90
C LYS A 411 -7.12 18.15 -4.53
N ALA A 412 -8.41 18.30 -4.25
CA ALA A 412 -9.02 17.74 -3.04
C ALA A 412 -8.84 16.22 -2.95
N ALA A 413 -8.97 15.69 -1.74
CA ALA A 413 -9.09 14.25 -1.51
C ALA A 413 -10.31 13.69 -2.26
N CYS A 414 -10.27 12.42 -2.63
CA CYS A 414 -11.39 11.74 -3.30
C CYS A 414 -12.69 11.81 -2.47
N ASP A 415 -13.83 11.71 -3.13
CA ASP A 415 -15.12 11.77 -2.44
C ASP A 415 -15.36 10.46 -1.69
N LEU A 416 -15.51 10.54 -0.37
CA LEU A 416 -15.68 9.36 0.48
C LEU A 416 -17.00 8.64 0.11
N PRO A 417 -16.96 7.35 -0.25
CA PRO A 417 -18.17 6.60 -0.53
C PRO A 417 -19.04 6.48 0.72
N GLN A 418 -20.35 6.30 0.51
CA GLN A 418 -21.25 6.00 1.61
C GLN A 418 -20.79 4.73 2.33
N PRO A 419 -20.88 4.67 3.67
CA PRO A 419 -20.55 3.45 4.38
C PRO A 419 -21.42 2.27 3.95
N TYR A 420 -21.00 1.07 4.29
CA TYR A 420 -21.86 -0.09 4.07
C TYR A 420 -23.10 -0.04 4.97
N GLY A 421 -24.28 -0.23 4.39
CA GLY A 421 -25.43 -0.63 5.18
C GLY A 421 -25.22 -2.05 5.72
N ASP A 422 -25.78 -2.38 6.89
CA ASP A 422 -25.55 -3.69 7.53
C ASP A 422 -25.92 -4.87 6.59
N ASP A 423 -27.07 -4.78 5.90
CA ASP A 423 -27.50 -5.79 4.92
C ASP A 423 -26.62 -5.82 3.66
N GLU A 424 -26.08 -4.67 3.24
CA GLU A 424 -25.20 -4.58 2.09
C GLU A 424 -23.84 -5.24 2.40
N LEU A 425 -23.27 -4.94 3.57
CA LEU A 425 -22.04 -5.55 4.04
C LEU A 425 -22.19 -7.07 4.13
N LYS A 426 -23.30 -7.53 4.73
CA LYS A 426 -23.59 -8.96 4.84
C LYS A 426 -23.65 -9.63 3.47
N ARG A 427 -24.38 -9.06 2.50
CA ARG A 427 -24.45 -9.59 1.13
C ARG A 427 -23.07 -9.60 0.44
N PHE A 428 -22.26 -8.57 0.65
CA PHE A 428 -20.92 -8.50 0.08
C PHE A 428 -20.01 -9.63 0.62
N LEU A 429 -20.01 -9.83 1.94
CA LEU A 429 -19.27 -10.91 2.60
C LEU A 429 -19.77 -12.30 2.18
N GLU A 430 -21.09 -12.50 2.11
CA GLU A 430 -21.71 -13.75 1.62
C GLU A 430 -21.32 -14.05 0.17
N LYS A 431 -21.23 -13.02 -0.69
CA LYS A 431 -20.77 -13.18 -2.08
C LYS A 431 -19.31 -13.64 -2.14
N GLN A 432 -18.42 -13.05 -1.33
CA GLN A 432 -17.02 -13.49 -1.24
C GLN A 432 -16.95 -14.95 -0.78
N GLU A 433 -17.61 -15.29 0.32
CA GLU A 433 -17.59 -16.64 0.87
C GLU A 433 -18.22 -17.68 -0.07
N SER A 434 -19.28 -17.32 -0.79
CA SER A 434 -19.89 -18.20 -1.78
C SER A 434 -18.96 -18.50 -2.94
N ALA A 435 -18.18 -17.52 -3.41
CA ALA A 435 -17.20 -17.73 -4.46
C ALA A 435 -16.05 -18.64 -3.99
N GLU A 436 -15.61 -18.49 -2.74
CA GLU A 436 -14.62 -19.41 -2.14
C GLU A 436 -15.17 -20.84 -2.07
N ARG A 437 -16.40 -21.02 -1.56
CA ARG A 437 -17.06 -22.34 -1.44
C ARG A 437 -17.25 -23.03 -2.80
N GLU A 438 -17.50 -22.27 -3.86
CA GLU A 438 -17.61 -22.81 -5.21
C GLU A 438 -16.28 -23.41 -5.70
N VAL A 439 -15.16 -22.72 -5.46
CA VAL A 439 -13.81 -23.22 -5.79
C VAL A 439 -13.45 -24.45 -4.96
N GLU A 440 -13.80 -24.45 -3.67
CA GLU A 440 -13.60 -25.61 -2.79
C GLU A 440 -14.34 -26.84 -3.34
N LYS A 441 -15.60 -26.68 -3.76
CA LYS A 441 -16.38 -27.75 -4.38
C LYS A 441 -15.73 -28.29 -5.66
N TRP A 442 -15.27 -27.41 -6.56
CA TRP A 442 -14.58 -27.86 -7.78
C TRP A 442 -13.29 -28.61 -7.46
N THR A 443 -12.57 -28.18 -6.43
CA THR A 443 -11.34 -28.82 -5.96
C THR A 443 -11.64 -30.22 -5.43
N ASP A 444 -12.66 -30.37 -4.59
CA ASP A 444 -13.03 -31.66 -4.01
C ASP A 444 -13.51 -32.64 -5.10
N GLU A 445 -14.29 -32.18 -6.08
CA GLU A 445 -14.66 -32.97 -7.26
C GLU A 445 -13.43 -33.46 -8.04
N TYR A 446 -12.46 -32.57 -8.27
CA TYR A 446 -11.20 -32.92 -8.92
C TYR A 446 -10.40 -33.97 -8.13
N LEU A 447 -10.23 -33.78 -6.81
CA LEU A 447 -9.45 -34.69 -5.97
C LEU A 447 -10.09 -36.09 -5.90
N ASN A 448 -11.42 -36.16 -5.77
CA ASN A 448 -12.16 -37.43 -5.77
C ASN A 448 -11.94 -38.24 -7.06
N VAL A 449 -11.90 -37.57 -8.21
CA VAL A 449 -11.62 -38.19 -9.50
C VAL A 449 -10.17 -38.73 -9.54
N GLN A 450 -9.19 -37.95 -9.08
CA GLN A 450 -7.79 -38.36 -9.03
C GLN A 450 -7.59 -39.59 -8.12
N ASP A 451 -8.20 -39.60 -6.95
CA ASP A 451 -8.10 -40.71 -6.00
C ASP A 451 -8.72 -42.00 -6.56
N THR A 452 -9.85 -41.88 -7.26
CA THR A 452 -10.48 -43.02 -7.95
C THR A 452 -9.55 -43.62 -9.01
N PHE A 453 -8.89 -42.78 -9.82
CA PHE A 453 -7.91 -43.24 -10.81
C PHE A 453 -6.68 -43.90 -10.17
N LEU A 454 -6.20 -43.38 -9.04
CA LEU A 454 -5.07 -43.97 -8.31
C LEU A 454 -5.42 -45.32 -7.67
N GLN A 455 -6.65 -45.47 -7.18
CA GLN A 455 -7.16 -46.74 -6.65
C GLN A 455 -7.34 -47.80 -7.75
N GLN A 456 -7.75 -47.41 -8.97
CA GLN A 456 -7.88 -48.33 -10.11
C GLN A 456 -6.54 -48.79 -10.71
N ARG A 457 -5.43 -48.09 -10.38
CA ARG A 457 -4.08 -48.44 -10.85
C ARG A 457 -3.27 -49.27 -9.84
N LYS A 458 -3.77 -49.46 -8.63
CA LYS A 458 -3.23 -50.40 -7.63
C LYS A 458 -3.94 -51.73 -7.75
#